data_AF-A0A7S4CIM3-F1
#
_entry.id   AF-A0A7S4CIM3-F1
#
_cell.length_a   1.000
_cell.length_b   1.000
_cell.length_c   1.000
_cell.angle_alpha   90.00
_cell.angle_beta   90.00
_cell.angle_gamma   90.00
#
_symmetry.space_group_name_H-M   'P 1'
#
loop_
_entity.id
_entity.type
_entity.pdbx_description
1 polymer ?
#
loop_
_entity_poly.entity_id
_entity_poly.type
_entity_poly.pdbx_seq_one_letter_code
_entity_poly.pdbx_strand_id
1 'polypeptide(L)'
;GCPVSVAPNLRIPSSNSPLPPLEFEPKVLILGDGNFSFAAALARIRRSGVGIIASSLPPLEEVKAECGDVAARAIRECELLGVTLHGKFDATMADFRVNQNAFRHIIFNFPDSGHYVHDFDTKVESNRFLIKAVMLQSLKILAPDGQMHFALQDVPVFRAVRVHEIINRLRLVDVVPFRPECW
;
A
#
# COMPACT_ATOMS: atom_id res chain seq x y z
N GLY A 1 5.99 21.28 -47.23
CA GLY A 1 6.01 19.93 -46.67
C GLY A 1 5.61 20.00 -45.21
N CYS A 2 4.44 19.48 -44.88
CA CYS A 2 3.99 19.07 -43.54
C CYS A 2 2.94 17.98 -43.78
N PRO A 3 3.14 16.71 -43.39
CA PRO A 3 2.09 15.71 -43.47
C PRO A 3 1.18 15.83 -42.23
N VAL A 4 -0.12 15.96 -42.48
CA VAL A 4 -1.16 15.81 -41.45
C VAL A 4 -1.20 14.32 -41.07
N SER A 5 -0.82 13.99 -39.83
CA SER A 5 -0.97 12.65 -39.28
C SER A 5 -2.45 12.40 -39.00
N VAL A 6 -3.06 11.52 -39.79
CA VAL A 6 -4.40 10.99 -39.57
C VAL A 6 -4.31 10.02 -38.40
N ALA A 7 -5.03 10.31 -37.31
CA ALA A 7 -5.13 9.41 -36.17
C ALA A 7 -5.62 8.01 -36.62
N PRO A 8 -5.06 6.91 -36.10
CA PRO A 8 -5.47 5.58 -36.52
C PRO A 8 -6.90 5.31 -36.07
N ASN A 9 -7.73 4.92 -37.04
CA ASN A 9 -9.10 4.42 -36.96
C ASN A 9 -9.52 3.91 -35.56
N LEU A 10 -10.36 4.69 -34.87
CA LEU A 10 -11.11 4.21 -33.72
C LEU A 10 -12.15 3.19 -34.23
N ARG A 11 -11.82 1.89 -34.18
CA ARG A 11 -12.76 0.82 -34.50
C ARG A 11 -13.81 0.76 -33.39
N ILE A 12 -15.05 1.10 -33.73
CA ILE A 12 -16.21 0.80 -32.89
C ILE A 12 -16.38 -0.73 -32.88
N PRO A 13 -16.31 -1.41 -31.71
CA PRO A 13 -16.46 -2.85 -31.66
C PRO A 13 -17.87 -3.26 -32.12
N SER A 14 -17.95 -4.30 -32.96
CA SER A 14 -19.22 -4.94 -33.30
C SER A 14 -19.88 -5.51 -32.05
N SER A 15 -21.20 -5.34 -31.92
CA SER A 15 -22.00 -5.58 -30.70
C SER A 15 -22.02 -7.01 -30.13
N ASN A 16 -21.23 -7.94 -30.67
CA ASN A 16 -21.22 -9.37 -30.31
C ASN A 16 -19.84 -9.96 -29.97
N SER A 17 -18.79 -9.15 -29.87
CA SER A 17 -17.55 -9.60 -29.20
C SER A 17 -17.73 -9.44 -27.68
N PRO A 18 -17.36 -10.43 -26.84
CA PRO A 18 -17.26 -10.21 -25.41
C PRO A 18 -16.38 -8.98 -25.20
N LEU A 19 -16.87 -8.01 -24.43
CA LEU A 19 -16.05 -6.87 -24.02
C LEU A 19 -14.73 -7.45 -23.47
N PRO A 20 -13.55 -6.93 -23.86
CA PRO A 20 -12.33 -7.27 -23.14
C PRO A 20 -12.62 -7.04 -21.65
N PRO A 21 -12.15 -7.93 -20.74
CA PRO A 21 -12.30 -7.68 -19.32
C PRO A 21 -11.88 -6.24 -19.08
N LEU A 22 -12.76 -5.40 -18.49
CA LEU A 22 -12.40 -4.05 -18.08
C LEU A 22 -11.02 -4.16 -17.44
N GLU A 23 -10.02 -3.45 -17.96
CA GLU A 23 -8.68 -3.47 -17.39
C GLU A 23 -8.83 -3.25 -15.89
N PHE A 24 -8.68 -4.32 -15.11
CA PHE A 24 -8.91 -4.26 -13.67
C PHE A 24 -7.93 -3.23 -13.16
N GLU A 25 -8.43 -2.12 -12.62
CA GLU A 25 -7.58 -1.10 -12.03
C GLU A 25 -6.54 -1.79 -11.13
N PRO A 26 -5.25 -1.39 -11.22
CA PRO A 26 -4.20 -1.96 -10.38
C PRO A 26 -4.64 -2.03 -8.93
N LYS A 27 -4.77 -3.23 -8.37
CA LYS A 27 -5.14 -3.37 -6.97
C LYS A 27 -3.98 -2.90 -6.09
N VAL A 28 -4.29 -1.98 -5.19
CA VAL A 28 -3.37 -1.42 -4.19
C VAL A 28 -3.76 -1.98 -2.83
N LEU A 29 -2.81 -2.52 -2.10
CA LEU A 29 -2.97 -2.87 -0.69
C LEU A 29 -2.14 -1.92 0.17
N ILE A 30 -2.77 -1.24 1.11
CA ILE A 30 -2.11 -0.39 2.11
C ILE A 30 -2.17 -1.14 3.44
N LEU A 31 -1.00 -1.45 3.98
CA LEU A 31 -0.85 -2.19 5.23
C LEU A 31 -0.61 -1.23 6.39
N GLY A 32 -1.31 -1.46 7.51
CA GLY A 32 -1.06 -0.76 8.77
C GLY A 32 -1.36 0.73 8.75
N ASP A 33 -2.35 1.17 7.99
CA ASP A 33 -2.81 2.56 7.96
C ASP A 33 -3.62 2.88 9.23
N GLY A 34 -2.91 3.16 10.33
CA GLY A 34 -3.46 3.20 11.69
C GLY A 34 -4.66 4.12 11.91
N ASN A 35 -4.85 5.14 11.07
CA ASN A 35 -6.02 6.02 11.10
C ASN A 35 -6.67 6.25 9.72
N PHE A 36 -6.27 5.49 8.70
CA PHE A 36 -6.74 5.57 7.32
C PHE A 36 -6.48 6.89 6.58
N SER A 37 -5.69 7.80 7.15
CA SER A 37 -5.43 9.11 6.54
C SER A 37 -4.60 9.01 5.26
N PHE A 38 -3.68 8.05 5.19
CA PHE A 38 -2.87 7.83 3.99
C PHE A 38 -3.73 7.28 2.84
N ALA A 39 -4.57 6.29 3.11
CA ALA A 39 -5.51 5.73 2.15
C ALA A 39 -6.49 6.79 1.62
N ALA A 40 -7.05 7.62 2.52
CA ALA A 40 -7.93 8.72 2.14
C ALA A 40 -7.21 9.71 1.23
N ALA A 41 -5.96 10.07 1.57
CA ALA A 41 -5.16 10.98 0.74
C ALA A 41 -4.85 10.40 -0.64
N LEU A 42 -4.46 9.13 -0.72
CA LEU A 42 -4.19 8.44 -1.98
C LEU A 42 -5.46 8.39 -2.85
N ALA A 43 -6.59 7.99 -2.27
CA ALA A 43 -7.87 7.92 -2.98
C ALA A 43 -8.31 9.30 -3.48
N ARG A 44 -8.10 10.36 -2.69
CA ARG A 44 -8.42 11.74 -3.07
C ARG A 44 -7.58 12.22 -4.26
N ILE A 45 -6.27 11.99 -4.23
CA ILE A 45 -5.37 12.34 -5.33
C ILE A 45 -5.77 11.57 -6.61
N ARG A 46 -6.12 10.29 -6.45
CA ARG A 46 -6.61 9.43 -7.54
C ARG A 46 -8.04 9.75 -7.97
N ARG A 47 -8.77 10.57 -7.19
CA ARG A 47 -10.22 10.86 -7.32
C ARG A 47 -11.09 9.60 -7.35
N SER A 48 -10.57 8.49 -6.83
CA SER A 48 -11.23 7.18 -6.77
C SER A 48 -10.47 6.29 -5.79
N GLY A 49 -11.21 5.56 -4.96
CA GLY A 49 -10.71 4.53 -4.05
C GLY A 49 -10.88 3.11 -4.58
N VAL A 50 -11.50 2.92 -5.75
CA VAL A 50 -11.82 1.58 -6.29
C VAL A 50 -10.54 0.75 -6.45
N GLY A 51 -10.53 -0.49 -5.95
CA GLY A 51 -9.33 -1.33 -6.00
C GLY A 51 -8.20 -0.92 -5.03
N ILE A 52 -8.40 0.12 -4.19
CA ILE A 52 -7.58 0.37 -3.01
C ILE A 52 -8.18 -0.40 -1.84
N ILE A 53 -7.35 -1.22 -1.21
CA ILE A 53 -7.66 -1.91 0.03
C ILE A 53 -6.73 -1.36 1.10
N ALA A 54 -7.26 -0.84 2.19
CA ALA A 54 -6.48 -0.34 3.31
C ALA A 54 -6.77 -1.14 4.57
N SER A 55 -5.74 -1.43 5.35
CA SER A 55 -5.87 -2.24 6.56
C SER A 55 -5.24 -1.60 7.78
N SER A 56 -5.82 -1.89 8.95
CA SER A 56 -5.31 -1.50 10.26
C SER A 56 -5.20 -2.71 11.18
N LEU A 57 -4.24 -2.70 12.11
CA LEU A 57 -4.11 -3.75 13.11
C LEU A 57 -5.31 -3.75 14.08
N PRO A 58 -5.74 -2.60 14.65
CA PRO A 58 -6.95 -2.57 15.46
C PRO A 58 -8.23 -2.69 14.60
N PRO A 59 -9.38 -3.01 15.20
CA PRO A 59 -10.69 -2.91 14.57
C PRO A 59 -11.03 -1.45 14.18
N LEU A 60 -11.83 -1.27 13.13
CA LEU A 60 -12.25 0.07 12.66
C LEU A 60 -12.93 0.92 13.74
N GLU A 61 -13.72 0.28 14.61
CA GLU A 61 -14.42 0.99 15.69
C GLU A 61 -13.46 1.48 16.78
N GLU A 62 -12.39 0.72 17.09
CA GLU A 62 -11.34 1.18 18.00
C GLU A 62 -10.54 2.32 17.38
N VAL A 63 -10.20 2.22 16.09
CA VAL A 63 -9.53 3.31 15.37
C VAL A 63 -10.33 4.62 15.43
N LYS A 64 -11.65 4.56 15.25
CA LYS A 64 -12.53 5.74 15.39
C LYS A 64 -12.55 6.29 16.82
N ALA A 65 -12.57 5.41 17.82
CA ALA A 65 -12.62 5.79 19.23
C ALA A 65 -11.31 6.44 19.70
N GLU A 66 -10.16 5.87 19.31
CA GLU A 66 -8.84 6.30 19.80
C GLU A 66 -8.29 7.52 19.05
N CYS A 67 -8.50 7.60 17.73
CA CYS A 67 -7.96 8.68 16.90
C CYS A 67 -8.95 9.85 16.70
N GLY A 68 -10.15 9.75 17.27
CA GLY A 68 -11.19 10.78 17.27
C GLY A 68 -11.58 11.27 15.86
N ASP A 69 -11.84 12.58 15.75
CA ASP A 69 -12.39 13.21 14.54
C ASP A 69 -11.53 13.04 13.29
N VAL A 70 -10.20 12.90 13.45
CA VAL A 70 -9.27 12.78 12.32
C VAL A 70 -9.48 11.43 11.62
N ALA A 71 -9.45 10.32 12.37
CA ALA A 71 -9.72 9.01 11.80
C ALA A 71 -11.14 8.88 11.28
N ALA A 72 -12.12 9.42 12.01
CA ALA A 72 -13.51 9.38 11.58
C ALA A 72 -13.71 10.10 10.23
N ARG A 73 -13.03 11.24 10.01
CA ARG A 73 -13.05 11.94 8.72
C ARG A 73 -12.38 11.14 7.61
N ALA A 74 -11.20 10.57 7.87
CA ALA A 74 -10.46 9.78 6.89
C ALA A 74 -11.22 8.52 6.47
N ILE A 75 -11.80 7.78 7.43
CA ILE A 75 -12.63 6.61 7.15
C ILE A 75 -13.84 6.98 6.29
N ARG A 76 -14.57 8.06 6.64
CA ARG A 76 -15.69 8.54 5.83
C ARG A 76 -15.27 8.91 4.41
N GLU A 77 -14.14 9.59 4.25
CA GLU A 77 -13.61 9.94 2.93
C GLU A 77 -13.25 8.69 2.11
N CYS A 78 -12.61 7.69 2.74
CA CYS A 78 -12.33 6.39 2.15
C CYS A 78 -13.61 5.70 1.66
N GLU A 79 -14.66 5.62 2.49
CA GLU A 79 -15.94 5.02 2.15
C GLU A 79 -16.61 5.74 0.96
N LEU A 80 -16.62 7.08 0.99
CA LEU A 80 -17.19 7.90 -0.09
C LEU A 80 -16.46 7.71 -1.43
N LEU A 81 -15.14 7.51 -1.39
CA LEU A 81 -14.32 7.29 -2.58
C LEU A 81 -14.29 5.82 -3.03
N GLY A 82 -14.83 4.89 -2.23
CA GLY A 82 -14.89 3.46 -2.56
C GLY A 82 -13.62 2.66 -2.20
N VAL A 83 -12.85 3.11 -1.21
CA VAL A 83 -11.75 2.34 -0.62
C VAL A 83 -12.34 1.19 0.20
N THR A 84 -11.78 0.00 0.08
CA THR A 84 -12.14 -1.15 0.94
C THR A 84 -11.31 -1.11 2.23
N LEU A 85 -11.97 -1.07 3.39
CA LEU A 85 -11.31 -0.96 4.69
C LEU A 85 -11.37 -2.28 5.46
N HIS A 86 -10.23 -2.70 6.03
CA HIS A 86 -10.15 -3.89 6.89
C HIS A 86 -9.47 -3.57 8.23
N GLY A 87 -10.23 -3.65 9.32
CA GLY A 87 -9.66 -3.69 10.67
C GLY A 87 -9.28 -5.12 11.09
N LYS A 88 -8.62 -5.26 12.25
CA LYS A 88 -8.15 -6.54 12.81
C LYS A 88 -7.22 -7.28 11.85
N PHE A 89 -6.34 -6.55 11.19
CA PHE A 89 -5.48 -7.07 10.14
C PHE A 89 -4.02 -7.10 10.57
N ASP A 90 -3.52 -8.28 10.92
CA ASP A 90 -2.10 -8.49 11.18
C ASP A 90 -1.36 -8.83 9.87
N ALA A 91 -0.63 -7.85 9.35
CA ALA A 91 0.14 -7.98 8.12
C ALA A 91 1.28 -9.03 8.19
N THR A 92 1.69 -9.45 9.39
CA THR A 92 2.73 -10.48 9.60
C THR A 92 2.15 -11.90 9.54
N MET A 93 0.86 -12.05 9.85
CA MET A 93 0.17 -13.33 9.98
C MET A 93 -0.96 -13.55 8.96
N ALA A 94 -1.30 -12.53 8.18
CA ALA A 94 -2.43 -12.57 7.27
C ALA A 94 -2.37 -13.77 6.32
N ASP A 95 -3.41 -14.61 6.38
CA ASP A 95 -3.61 -15.68 5.40
C ASP A 95 -4.23 -15.06 4.14
N PHE A 96 -3.35 -14.64 3.25
CA PHE A 96 -3.76 -14.07 1.99
C PHE A 96 -4.05 -15.10 0.88
N ARG A 97 -4.19 -16.39 1.20
CA ARG A 97 -4.35 -17.47 0.20
C ARG A 97 -5.49 -17.26 -0.79
N VAL A 98 -6.51 -16.48 -0.45
CA VAL A 98 -7.66 -16.19 -1.31
C VAL A 98 -7.33 -15.17 -2.43
N ASN A 99 -6.23 -14.41 -2.32
CA ASN A 99 -5.88 -13.31 -3.23
C ASN A 99 -4.45 -13.41 -3.78
N GLN A 100 -3.97 -14.63 -4.10
CA GLN A 100 -2.66 -14.81 -4.71
C GLN A 100 -2.54 -14.01 -6.02
N ASN A 101 -1.38 -13.38 -6.23
CA ASN A 101 -1.06 -12.55 -7.40
C ASN A 101 -2.03 -11.39 -7.69
N ALA A 102 -2.78 -10.92 -6.68
CA ALA A 102 -3.82 -9.92 -6.90
C ALA A 102 -3.32 -8.47 -6.91
N PHE A 103 -2.21 -8.17 -6.22
CA PHE A 103 -1.82 -6.76 -5.96
C PHE A 103 -0.63 -6.33 -6.80
N ARG A 104 -0.80 -5.21 -7.51
CA ARG A 104 0.29 -4.56 -8.26
C ARG A 104 1.12 -3.65 -7.36
N HIS A 105 0.51 -3.06 -6.34
CA HIS A 105 1.21 -2.25 -5.36
C HIS A 105 0.81 -2.68 -3.95
N ILE A 106 1.81 -2.96 -3.12
CA ILE A 106 1.62 -3.13 -1.68
C ILE A 106 2.41 -2.01 -1.00
N ILE A 107 1.76 -1.22 -0.18
CA ILE A 107 2.33 -0.04 0.47
C ILE A 107 2.37 -0.29 1.97
N PHE A 108 3.54 -0.10 2.59
CA PHE A 108 3.69 -0.09 4.03
C PHE A 108 4.33 1.24 4.44
N ASN A 109 3.48 2.18 4.84
CA ASN A 109 3.84 3.57 5.08
C ASN A 109 4.15 3.80 6.57
N PHE A 110 5.41 4.07 6.90
CA PHE A 110 5.93 4.26 8.26
C PHE A 110 5.61 3.09 9.20
N PRO A 111 6.09 1.88 8.89
CA PRO A 111 5.92 0.75 9.78
C PRO A 111 6.59 1.01 11.12
N ASP A 112 5.92 0.68 12.21
CA ASP A 112 6.49 0.62 13.56
C ASP A 112 6.00 -0.67 14.21
N SER A 113 6.89 -1.36 14.91
CA SER A 113 6.56 -2.59 15.61
C SER A 113 5.71 -2.37 16.87
N GLY A 114 5.50 -1.12 17.28
CA GLY A 114 4.72 -0.74 18.47
C GLY A 114 5.43 -1.11 19.78
N HIS A 115 6.67 -1.59 19.70
CA HIS A 115 7.46 -1.94 20.86
C HIS A 115 8.10 -0.68 21.44
N TYR A 116 7.54 -0.18 22.54
CA TYR A 116 8.05 0.94 23.33
C TYR A 116 9.27 0.55 24.18
N VAL A 117 10.24 -0.12 23.57
CA VAL A 117 11.52 -0.45 24.20
C VAL A 117 12.51 0.68 23.92
N HIS A 118 13.21 1.13 24.96
CA HIS A 118 14.19 2.22 24.84
C HIS A 118 15.56 1.75 24.31
N ASP A 119 15.82 0.44 24.34
CA ASP A 119 17.03 -0.17 23.83
C ASP A 119 17.10 -0.13 22.29
N PHE A 120 18.22 0.36 21.76
CA PHE A 120 18.42 0.60 20.33
C PHE A 120 18.42 -0.71 19.53
N ASP A 121 19.19 -1.70 19.98
CA ASP A 121 19.37 -2.96 19.25
C ASP A 121 18.06 -3.75 19.21
N THR A 122 17.36 -3.85 20.34
CA THR A 122 16.02 -4.47 20.42
C THR A 122 15.04 -3.79 19.47
N LYS A 123 15.06 -2.46 19.38
CA LYS A 123 14.18 -1.71 18.47
C LYS A 123 14.52 -1.97 17.00
N VAL A 124 15.81 -2.06 16.66
CA VAL A 124 16.27 -2.43 15.31
C VAL A 124 15.83 -3.86 14.96
N GLU A 125 16.04 -4.82 15.85
CA GLU A 125 15.66 -6.22 15.64
C GLU A 125 14.16 -6.39 15.48
N SER A 126 13.36 -5.75 16.33
CA SER A 126 11.90 -5.80 16.29
C SER A 126 11.35 -5.22 14.98
N ASN A 127 11.82 -4.05 14.55
CA ASN A 127 11.39 -3.44 13.29
C ASN A 127 11.87 -4.26 12.07
N ARG A 128 13.09 -4.80 12.13
CA ARG A 128 13.61 -5.71 11.09
C ARG A 128 12.77 -6.97 10.99
N PHE A 129 12.34 -7.55 12.10
CA PHE A 129 11.44 -8.70 12.13
C PHE A 129 10.09 -8.38 11.49
N LEU A 130 9.45 -7.27 11.92
CA LEU A 130 8.18 -6.82 11.36
C LEU A 130 8.26 -6.69 9.83
N ILE A 131 9.25 -5.94 9.34
CA ILE A 131 9.41 -5.68 7.90
C ILE A 131 9.66 -6.99 7.15
N LYS A 132 10.52 -7.88 7.69
CA LYS A 132 10.77 -9.19 7.10
C LYS A 132 9.50 -10.03 6.99
N ALA A 133 8.72 -10.10 8.07
CA ALA A 133 7.48 -10.87 8.09
C ALA A 133 6.48 -10.34 7.08
N VAL A 134 6.29 -9.01 7.02
CA VAL A 134 5.40 -8.37 6.04
C VAL A 134 5.88 -8.61 4.61
N MET A 135 7.18 -8.51 4.33
CA MET A 135 7.74 -8.81 3.01
C MET A 135 7.43 -10.26 2.60
N LEU A 136 7.62 -11.22 3.51
CA LEU A 136 7.37 -12.64 3.24
C LEU A 136 5.89 -12.94 3.00
N GLN A 137 4.97 -12.28 3.70
CA GLN A 137 3.53 -12.42 3.43
C GLN A 137 3.14 -11.75 2.11
N SER A 138 3.66 -10.55 1.86
CA SER A 138 3.39 -9.78 0.65
C SER A 138 3.83 -10.53 -0.62
N LEU A 139 4.96 -11.24 -0.58
CA LEU A 139 5.42 -12.09 -1.68
C LEU A 139 4.41 -13.14 -2.14
N LYS A 140 3.46 -13.55 -1.28
CA LYS A 140 2.45 -14.57 -1.63
C LYS A 140 1.29 -14.02 -2.44
N ILE A 141 1.13 -12.68 -2.48
CA ILE A 141 0.00 -11.98 -3.11
C ILE A 141 0.40 -10.90 -4.09
N LEU A 142 1.69 -10.59 -4.14
CA LEU A 142 2.22 -9.69 -5.12
C LEU A 142 2.05 -10.30 -6.52
N ALA A 143 1.53 -9.52 -7.46
CA ALA A 143 1.49 -9.91 -8.86
C ALA A 143 2.92 -10.11 -9.41
N PRO A 144 3.12 -10.84 -10.53
CA PRO A 144 4.45 -11.12 -11.09
C PRO A 144 5.36 -9.90 -11.29
N ASP A 145 4.80 -8.74 -11.64
CA ASP A 145 5.51 -7.45 -11.77
C ASP A 145 5.07 -6.42 -10.72
N GLY A 146 4.52 -6.89 -9.61
CA GLY A 146 4.08 -6.05 -8.51
C GLY A 146 5.27 -5.45 -7.76
N GLN A 147 5.00 -4.36 -7.05
CA GLN A 147 6.00 -3.68 -6.24
C GLN A 147 5.52 -3.52 -4.80
N MET A 148 6.44 -3.71 -3.87
CA MET A 148 6.27 -3.27 -2.49
C MET A 148 6.92 -1.92 -2.30
N HIS A 149 6.21 -1.01 -1.66
CA HIS A 149 6.63 0.35 -1.38
C HIS A 149 6.70 0.53 0.13
N PHE A 150 7.88 0.86 0.64
CA PHE A 150 8.09 1.14 2.06
C PHE A 150 8.50 2.60 2.22
N ALA A 151 7.79 3.32 3.08
CA ALA A 151 8.24 4.61 3.57
C ALA A 151 8.75 4.42 4.99
N LEU A 152 9.98 4.82 5.26
CA LEU A 152 10.60 4.67 6.58
C LEU A 152 10.91 6.06 7.13
N GLN A 153 10.83 6.22 8.44
CA GLN A 153 11.33 7.43 9.08
C GLN A 153 12.84 7.50 8.89
N ASP A 154 13.37 8.67 8.55
CA ASP A 154 14.80 8.86 8.38
C ASP A 154 15.50 9.08 9.74
N VAL A 155 15.51 8.02 10.55
CA VAL A 155 16.08 8.00 11.91
C VAL A 155 17.07 6.84 12.07
N PRO A 156 18.03 6.93 13.02
CA PRO A 156 19.10 5.93 13.16
C PRO A 156 18.62 4.47 13.21
N VAL A 157 17.50 4.20 13.88
CA VAL A 157 16.92 2.86 14.00
C VAL A 157 16.59 2.27 12.62
N PHE A 158 15.81 2.98 11.78
CA PHE A 158 15.40 2.47 10.47
C PHE A 158 16.55 2.44 9.45
N ARG A 159 17.58 3.29 9.61
CA ARG A 159 18.82 3.17 8.84
C ARG A 159 19.56 1.86 9.18
N ALA A 160 19.65 1.51 10.47
CA ALA A 160 20.29 0.27 10.94
C ALA A 160 19.51 -1.00 10.56
N VAL A 161 18.19 -0.90 10.35
CA VAL A 161 17.37 -2.03 9.86
C VAL A 161 17.89 -2.55 8.51
N ARG A 162 18.46 -1.71 7.64
CA ARG A 162 18.99 -2.11 6.31
C ARG A 162 17.99 -2.94 5.51
N VAL A 163 16.82 -2.34 5.22
CA VAL A 163 15.66 -3.01 4.61
C VAL A 163 15.97 -3.74 3.31
N HIS A 164 16.85 -3.17 2.47
CA HIS A 164 17.24 -3.75 1.19
C HIS A 164 18.02 -5.08 1.31
N GLU A 165 18.52 -5.40 2.51
CA GLU A 165 19.24 -6.66 2.78
C GLU A 165 18.36 -7.75 3.43
N ILE A 166 17.07 -7.47 3.70
CA ILE A 166 16.25 -8.35 4.53
C ILE A 166 15.88 -9.66 3.80
N ILE A 167 15.59 -9.60 2.50
CA ILE A 167 15.29 -10.78 1.69
C ILE A 167 15.94 -10.71 0.30
N ASN A 168 16.51 -11.82 -0.15
CA ASN A 168 17.17 -11.96 -1.45
C ASN A 168 16.21 -12.26 -2.62
N ARG A 169 14.91 -12.43 -2.33
CA ARG A 169 13.87 -12.71 -3.33
C ARG A 169 13.28 -11.46 -3.97
N LEU A 170 13.69 -10.28 -3.50
CA LEU A 170 13.31 -9.00 -4.06
C LEU A 170 14.53 -8.30 -4.62
N ARG A 171 14.29 -7.49 -5.66
CA ARG A 171 15.26 -6.55 -6.17
C ARG A 171 14.85 -5.15 -5.74
N LEU A 172 15.78 -4.41 -5.16
CA LEU A 172 15.59 -2.98 -4.91
C LEU A 172 15.43 -2.25 -6.26
N VAL A 173 14.29 -1.57 -6.43
CA VAL A 173 14.00 -0.82 -7.66
C VAL A 173 14.53 0.59 -7.57
N ASP A 174 14.20 1.29 -6.48
CA ASP A 174 14.58 2.69 -6.27
C ASP A 174 14.57 3.03 -4.77
N VAL A 175 15.28 4.10 -4.39
CA VAL A 175 15.25 4.71 -3.05
C VAL A 175 15.12 6.22 -3.24
N VAL A 176 13.94 6.74 -2.91
CA VAL A 176 13.65 8.18 -3.03
C VAL A 176 13.79 8.83 -1.65
N PRO A 177 14.73 9.77 -1.45
CA PRO A 177 14.81 10.52 -0.20
C PRO A 177 13.60 11.45 -0.07
N PHE A 178 13.06 11.58 1.15
CA PHE A 178 12.02 12.56 1.41
C PHE A 178 12.56 13.99 1.23
N ARG A 179 11.85 14.80 0.45
CA ARG A 179 12.18 16.20 0.18
C ARG A 179 10.96 17.07 0.47
N PRO A 180 10.92 17.77 1.61
CA PRO A 180 9.77 18.61 1.97
C PRO A 180 9.58 19.78 1.01
N GLU A 181 10.60 20.19 0.27
CA GLU A 181 10.56 21.32 -0.66
C GLU A 181 9.80 21.00 -1.98
N CYS A 182 9.43 19.73 -2.19
CA CYS A 182 8.75 19.28 -3.41
C CYS A 182 7.22 19.20 -3.28
N TRP A 183 6.64 19.65 -2.17
CA TRP A 183 5.21 19.48 -1.85
C TRP A 183 4.58 20.74 -1.28
#